data_AF-A0A6B3MYU4-F1
#
_entry.id   AF-A0A6B3MYU4-F1
#
_cell.length_a   1.000
_cell.length_b   1.000
_cell.length_c   1.000
_cell.angle_alpha   90.00
_cell.angle_beta   90.00
_cell.angle_gamma   90.00
#
_symmetry.space_group_name_H-M   'P 1'
#
loop_
_entity.id
_entity.type
_entity.pdbx_description
1 polymer ?
#
loop_
_entity_poly.entity_id
_entity_poly.type
_entity_poly.pdbx_seq_one_letter_code
_entity_poly.pdbx_strand_id
1 'polypeptide(L)'
;MEINQCLHVAVLVSDLEKAEDFYGKILGLSKVERELRFPGAWYQVGQFQIHLMVNPNAKVDLKNPEKWGRNPHIAFSVVNLDDAKESLQAHGYPIQLSSSGRAALFTQDPDCNIIELSQISKIST
;
A
#
# COMPACT_ATOMS: atom_id res chain seq x y z
N MET A 1 -25.20 0.23 -15.46
CA MET A 1 -24.34 1.25 -14.81
C MET A 1 -22.92 1.01 -15.30
N GLU A 2 -22.26 2.02 -15.85
CA GLU A 2 -20.89 1.94 -16.34
C GLU A 2 -19.95 2.59 -15.31
N ILE A 3 -18.92 1.86 -14.87
CA ILE A 3 -17.87 2.38 -13.99
C ILE A 3 -16.64 2.61 -14.88
N ASN A 4 -16.10 3.82 -14.91
CA ASN A 4 -15.05 4.21 -15.85
C ASN A 4 -13.68 4.46 -15.20
N GLN A 5 -13.61 4.63 -13.88
CA GLN A 5 -12.37 4.98 -13.19
C GLN A 5 -12.42 4.61 -11.70
N CYS A 6 -11.28 4.14 -11.17
CA CYS A 6 -11.02 4.07 -9.73
C CYS A 6 -10.52 5.43 -9.24
N LEU A 7 -11.22 6.04 -8.28
CA LEU A 7 -10.80 7.34 -7.73
C LEU A 7 -9.86 7.19 -6.54
N HIS A 8 -10.24 6.38 -5.56
CA HIS A 8 -9.44 6.18 -4.37
C HIS A 8 -9.80 4.87 -3.66
N VAL A 9 -8.94 4.48 -2.73
CA VAL A 9 -9.24 3.50 -1.67
C VAL A 9 -9.05 4.18 -0.32
N ALA A 10 -9.92 3.85 0.62
CA ALA A 10 -9.80 4.29 2.00
C ALA A 10 -9.13 3.19 2.83
N VAL A 11 -8.15 3.57 3.65
CA VAL A 11 -7.42 2.67 4.53
C VAL A 11 -7.56 3.19 5.96
N LEU A 12 -7.98 2.31 6.87
CA LEU A 12 -8.01 2.60 8.29
C LEU A 12 -6.62 2.36 8.87
N VAL A 13 -6.14 3.34 9.62
CA VAL A 13 -4.84 3.29 10.32
C VAL A 13 -5.02 3.69 11.78
N SER A 14 -4.23 3.11 12.69
CA SER A 14 -4.37 3.39 14.13
C SER A 14 -3.58 4.60 14.59
N ASP A 15 -2.47 4.88 13.91
CA ASP A 15 -1.50 5.90 14.26
C ASP A 15 -1.08 6.65 12.99
N LEU A 16 -1.45 7.94 12.90
CA LEU A 16 -1.19 8.73 11.70
C LEU A 16 0.31 8.91 11.45
N GLU A 17 1.12 9.12 12.49
CA GLU A 17 2.55 9.38 12.32
C GLU A 17 3.25 8.15 11.72
N LYS A 18 2.95 6.96 12.24
CA LYS A 18 3.48 5.70 11.70
C LYS A 18 2.99 5.44 10.28
N ALA A 19 1.73 5.73 10.01
CA ALA A 19 1.16 5.56 8.68
C ALA A 19 1.80 6.54 7.68
N GLU A 20 2.04 7.80 8.06
CA GLU A 20 2.73 8.76 7.19
C GLU A 20 4.20 8.42 6.97
N ASP A 21 4.87 7.83 7.95
CA ASP A 21 6.21 7.30 7.78
C ASP A 21 6.22 6.16 6.74
N PHE A 22 5.29 5.20 6.86
CA PHE A 22 5.16 4.09 5.92
C PHE A 22 4.75 4.54 4.51
N TYR A 23 3.59 5.19 4.36
CA TYR A 23 3.06 5.57 3.05
C TYR A 23 3.85 6.71 2.40
N GLY A 24 4.27 7.71 3.17
CA GLY A 24 4.95 8.88 2.63
C GLY A 24 6.45 8.69 2.44
N LYS A 25 7.15 8.11 3.42
CA LYS A 25 8.63 8.00 3.36
C LYS A 25 9.09 6.67 2.79
N ILE A 26 8.55 5.55 3.28
CA ILE A 26 9.03 4.21 2.90
C ILE A 26 8.51 3.81 1.52
N LEU A 27 7.21 3.97 1.27
CA LEU A 27 6.62 3.77 -0.06
C LEU A 27 6.86 4.96 -1.01
N GLY A 28 7.28 6.11 -0.49
CA GLY A 28 7.58 7.30 -1.28
C GLY A 28 6.36 7.93 -1.96
N LEU A 29 5.15 7.70 -1.45
CA LEU A 29 3.94 8.25 -2.07
C LEU A 29 3.88 9.76 -1.86
N SER A 30 3.42 10.48 -2.89
CA SER A 30 3.30 11.94 -2.82
C SER A 30 2.06 12.33 -2.02
N LYS A 31 2.26 12.97 -0.87
CA LYS A 31 1.17 13.51 -0.03
C LYS A 31 0.44 14.65 -0.76
N VAL A 32 -0.87 14.73 -0.58
CA VAL A 32 -1.74 15.76 -1.15
C VAL A 32 -2.46 16.50 -0.03
N GLU A 33 -2.45 17.84 -0.11
CA GLU A 33 -3.18 18.69 0.82
C GLU A 33 -4.68 18.65 0.50
N ARG A 34 -5.48 18.22 1.48
CA ARG A 34 -6.94 18.21 1.40
C ARG A 34 -7.52 18.47 2.78
N GLU A 35 -8.56 19.30 2.84
CA GLU A 35 -9.28 19.53 4.10
C GLU A 35 -9.93 18.23 4.60
N LEU A 36 -9.62 17.86 5.84
CA LEU A 36 -10.17 16.72 6.53
C LEU A 36 -10.83 17.18 7.84
N ARG A 37 -12.00 16.60 8.15
CA ARG A 37 -12.72 16.88 9.41
C ARG A 37 -12.30 15.94 10.56
N PHE A 38 -11.31 15.09 10.32
CA PHE A 38 -10.79 14.07 11.22
C PHE A 38 -9.32 13.80 10.90
N PRO A 39 -8.53 13.21 11.81
CA PRO A 39 -7.14 12.89 11.53
C PRO A 39 -6.99 11.88 10.37
N GLY A 40 -6.12 12.18 9.43
CA GLY A 40 -5.93 11.40 8.22
C GLY A 40 -4.97 12.07 7.25
N ALA A 41 -4.74 11.43 6.10
CA ALA A 41 -3.88 11.95 5.04
C ALA A 41 -4.34 11.45 3.67
N TRP A 42 -4.01 12.20 2.63
CA TRP A 42 -4.22 11.81 1.24
C TRP A 42 -2.89 11.64 0.52
N TYR A 43 -2.77 10.60 -0.31
CA TYR A 43 -1.62 10.36 -1.18
C TYR A 43 -2.05 10.15 -2.63
N GLN A 44 -1.25 10.64 -3.56
CA GLN A 44 -1.47 10.51 -5.01
C GLN A 44 -0.64 9.37 -5.60
N VAL A 45 -1.28 8.54 -6.44
CA VAL A 45 -0.63 7.50 -7.25
C VAL A 45 -1.22 7.54 -8.67
N GLY A 46 -0.54 8.21 -9.60
CA GLY A 46 -1.09 8.42 -10.95
C GLY A 46 -2.41 9.18 -10.89
N GLN A 47 -3.51 8.58 -11.36
CA GLN A 47 -4.88 9.14 -11.27
C GLN A 47 -5.70 8.61 -10.08
N PHE A 48 -5.08 7.79 -9.23
CA PHE A 48 -5.70 7.15 -8.08
C PHE A 48 -5.18 7.77 -6.78
N GLN A 49 -5.96 7.69 -5.70
CA GLN A 49 -5.56 8.21 -4.39
C GLN A 49 -5.71 7.18 -3.27
N ILE A 50 -4.86 7.34 -2.25
CA ILE A 50 -5.01 6.64 -0.96
C ILE A 50 -5.52 7.64 0.07
N HIS A 51 -6.61 7.28 0.75
CA HIS A 51 -7.19 8.06 1.84
C HIS A 51 -6.98 7.34 3.16
N LEU A 52 -6.02 7.81 3.94
CA LEU A 52 -5.81 7.32 5.30
C LEU A 52 -6.81 7.99 6.24
N MET A 53 -7.50 7.18 7.03
CA MET A 53 -8.43 7.65 8.05
C MET A 53 -8.06 7.02 9.40
N VAL A 54 -7.86 7.86 10.41
CA VAL A 54 -7.47 7.35 11.72
C VAL A 54 -8.66 6.71 12.43
N ASN A 55 -8.48 5.46 12.84
CA ASN A 55 -9.31 4.76 13.82
C ASN A 55 -8.36 4.09 14.81
N PRO A 56 -8.32 4.49 16.10
CA PRO A 56 -7.39 3.92 17.09
C PRO A 56 -7.49 2.40 17.28
N ASN A 57 -8.60 1.79 16.85
CA ASN A 57 -8.80 0.34 16.89
C ASN A 57 -8.54 -0.34 15.54
N ALA A 58 -7.99 0.38 14.55
CA ALA A 58 -7.63 -0.19 13.26
C ALA A 58 -6.56 -1.25 13.45
N LYS A 59 -6.88 -2.46 13.04
CA LYS A 59 -5.95 -3.57 12.89
C LYS A 59 -6.60 -4.60 12.00
N VAL A 60 -5.93 -4.98 10.92
CA VAL A 60 -6.43 -6.01 10.00
C VAL A 60 -6.15 -7.40 10.58
N ASP A 61 -7.20 -8.20 10.72
CA ASP A 61 -7.09 -9.63 11.00
C ASP A 61 -6.93 -10.40 9.68
N LEU A 62 -5.72 -10.95 9.45
CA LEU A 62 -5.40 -11.69 8.24
C LEU A 62 -6.13 -13.04 8.23
N LYS A 63 -7.07 -13.20 7.30
CA LYS A 63 -7.78 -14.47 7.09
C LYS A 63 -6.90 -15.55 6.47
N ASN A 64 -5.80 -15.17 5.83
CA ASN A 64 -4.83 -16.10 5.26
C ASN A 64 -3.38 -15.65 5.62
N PRO A 65 -2.92 -15.93 6.86
CA PRO A 65 -1.61 -15.47 7.31
C PRO A 65 -0.44 -16.12 6.55
N GLU A 66 -0.65 -17.31 5.99
CA GLU A 66 0.35 -18.04 5.19
C GLU A 66 0.47 -17.53 3.75
N LYS A 67 -0.58 -16.88 3.22
CA LYS A 67 -0.65 -16.38 1.84
C LYS A 67 -1.23 -14.97 1.82
N TRP A 68 -0.38 -13.97 2.02
CA TRP A 68 -0.75 -12.56 2.12
C TRP A 68 -1.51 -12.05 0.89
N GLY A 69 -1.09 -12.43 -0.31
CA GLY A 69 -1.79 -12.08 -1.55
C GLY A 69 -3.20 -12.68 -1.70
N ARG A 70 -3.67 -13.51 -0.76
CA ARG A 70 -5.06 -14.00 -0.69
C ARG A 70 -5.92 -13.25 0.35
N ASN A 71 -5.36 -12.24 1.02
CA ASN A 71 -6.12 -11.29 1.84
C ASN A 71 -6.51 -10.07 0.98
N PRO A 72 -7.47 -9.24 1.40
CA PRO A 72 -7.69 -7.94 0.80
C PRO A 72 -6.41 -7.11 0.80
N HIS A 73 -6.07 -6.52 -0.34
CA HIS A 73 -4.84 -5.75 -0.50
C HIS A 73 -5.03 -4.63 -1.52
N ILE A 74 -4.13 -3.65 -1.46
CA ILE A 74 -3.95 -2.63 -2.49
C ILE A 74 -2.68 -2.98 -3.25
N ALA A 75 -2.76 -2.99 -4.59
CA ALA A 75 -1.62 -3.32 -5.44
C ALA A 75 -1.11 -2.09 -6.18
N PHE A 76 0.21 -1.88 -6.13
CA PHE A 76 0.92 -0.82 -6.83
C PHE A 76 1.93 -1.40 -7.82
N SER A 77 2.10 -0.72 -8.94
CA SER A 77 3.23 -0.98 -9.82
C SER A 77 4.47 -0.22 -9.32
N VAL A 78 5.62 -0.88 -9.27
CA VAL A 78 6.92 -0.26 -9.00
C VAL A 78 7.82 -0.33 -10.23
N VAL A 79 8.72 0.64 -10.36
CA VAL A 79 9.70 0.67 -11.47
C VAL A 79 10.73 -0.45 -11.31
N ASN A 80 11.21 -0.66 -10.09
CA ASN A 80 12.16 -1.69 -9.73
C ASN A 80 11.71 -2.39 -8.43
N LEU A 81 11.49 -3.70 -8.50
CA LEU A 81 11.04 -4.51 -7.36
C LEU A 81 12.15 -4.74 -6.33
N ASP A 82 13.40 -4.85 -6.77
CA ASP A 82 14.53 -5.09 -5.88
C ASP A 82 14.78 -3.86 -5.00
N ASP A 83 14.74 -2.65 -5.56
CA ASP A 83 14.85 -1.40 -4.79
C ASP A 83 13.72 -1.28 -3.74
N ALA A 84 12.49 -1.63 -4.12
CA ALA A 84 11.35 -1.64 -3.20
C ALA A 84 11.55 -2.65 -2.06
N LYS A 85 12.05 -3.84 -2.39
CA LYS A 85 12.37 -4.90 -1.41
C LYS A 85 13.45 -4.44 -0.43
N GLU A 86 14.54 -3.87 -0.94
CA GLU A 86 15.65 -3.37 -0.11
C GLU A 86 15.18 -2.25 0.82
N SER A 87 14.39 -1.29 0.33
CA SER A 87 13.81 -0.22 1.13
C SER A 87 12.96 -0.76 2.29
N LEU A 88 12.06 -1.71 2.01
CA LEU A 88 11.22 -2.33 3.03
C LEU A 88 12.04 -3.08 4.09
N GLN A 89 13.03 -3.87 3.66
CA GLN A 89 13.92 -4.61 4.56
C GLN A 89 14.75 -3.67 5.45
N ALA A 90 15.29 -2.59 4.88
CA ALA A 90 16.08 -1.61 5.61
C ALA A 90 15.28 -0.89 6.72
N HIS A 91 13.97 -0.74 6.54
CA HIS A 91 13.06 -0.14 7.53
C HIS A 91 12.36 -1.19 8.41
N GLY A 92 12.73 -2.48 8.31
CA GLY A 92 12.20 -3.54 9.17
C GLY A 92 10.79 -4.03 8.81
N TYR A 93 10.30 -3.73 7.61
CA TYR A 93 8.99 -4.19 7.15
C TYR A 93 9.07 -5.60 6.58
N PRO A 94 8.13 -6.49 6.92
CA PRO A 94 8.21 -7.88 6.53
C PRO A 94 7.77 -8.04 5.07
N ILE A 95 8.30 -9.07 4.41
CA ILE A 95 8.07 -9.32 2.99
C ILE A 95 7.67 -10.77 2.76
N GLN A 96 6.63 -10.97 1.96
CA GLN A 96 6.28 -12.26 1.36
C GLN A 96 6.43 -12.16 -0.16
N LEU A 97 7.34 -12.92 -0.76
CA LEU A 97 7.49 -12.98 -2.21
C LEU A 97 6.30 -13.71 -2.85
N SER A 98 5.91 -13.27 -4.05
CA SER A 98 4.86 -13.94 -4.82
C SER A 98 5.23 -15.38 -5.17
N SER A 99 4.36 -16.34 -4.85
CA SER A 99 4.57 -17.75 -5.22
C SER A 99 4.16 -18.08 -6.66
N SER A 100 3.79 -17.08 -7.46
CA SER A 100 3.34 -17.26 -8.86
C SER A 100 4.47 -17.15 -9.89
N GLY A 101 5.68 -16.76 -9.47
CA GLY A 101 6.79 -16.45 -10.38
C GLY A 101 6.71 -15.05 -11.01
N ARG A 102 5.62 -14.29 -10.79
CA ARG A 102 5.57 -12.86 -11.14
C ARG A 102 6.58 -12.08 -10.31
N ALA A 103 7.12 -11.01 -10.90
CA ALA A 103 7.91 -10.00 -10.19
C ALA A 103 7.00 -9.19 -9.26
N ALA A 104 6.63 -9.78 -8.13
CA ALA A 104 5.77 -9.17 -7.12
C ALA A 104 6.14 -9.62 -5.71
N LEU A 105 5.92 -8.73 -4.75
CA LEU A 105 6.04 -8.99 -3.32
C LEU A 105 4.86 -8.39 -2.57
N PHE A 106 4.63 -8.87 -1.35
CA PHE A 106 3.63 -8.36 -0.43
C PHE A 106 4.32 -7.91 0.85
N THR A 107 3.85 -6.79 1.39
CA THR A 107 4.26 -6.28 2.72
C THR A 107 3.02 -5.88 3.52
N GLN A 108 3.24 -5.43 4.74
CA GLN A 108 2.20 -4.99 5.66
C GLN A 108 2.48 -3.55 6.08
N ASP A 109 1.48 -2.70 6.12
CA ASP A 109 1.59 -1.43 6.83
C ASP A 109 1.61 -1.68 8.38
N PRO A 110 1.78 -0.63 9.21
CA PRO A 110 1.80 -0.78 10.67
C PRO A 110 0.55 -1.46 11.28
N ASP A 111 -0.58 -1.44 10.56
CA ASP A 111 -1.89 -1.94 11.00
C ASP A 111 -2.28 -3.26 10.30
N CYS A 112 -1.31 -3.93 9.66
CA CYS A 112 -1.46 -5.19 8.92
C CYS A 112 -2.29 -5.10 7.62
N ASN A 113 -2.54 -3.91 7.09
CA ASN A 113 -3.07 -3.77 5.73
C ASN A 113 -2.05 -4.32 4.74
N ILE A 114 -2.47 -5.22 3.85
CA ILE A 114 -1.57 -5.83 2.87
C ILE A 114 -1.37 -4.89 1.68
N ILE A 115 -0.11 -4.67 1.33
CA ILE A 115 0.31 -3.91 0.15
C ILE A 115 1.04 -4.86 -0.81
N GLU A 116 0.56 -4.97 -2.06
CA GLU A 116 1.26 -5.66 -3.16
C GLU A 116 2.10 -4.63 -3.93
N LEU A 117 3.37 -4.95 -4.16
CA LEU A 117 4.25 -4.22 -5.07
C LEU A 117 4.60 -5.15 -6.22
N SER A 118 4.27 -4.75 -7.45
CA SER A 118 4.52 -5.52 -8.68
C SER A 118 5.35 -4.72 -9.66
N GLN A 119 6.41 -5.29 -10.20
CA GLN A 119 7.10 -4.71 -11.35
C GLN A 119 6.42 -5.21 -12.63
N ILE A 120 5.76 -4.30 -13.34
CA ILE A 120 5.10 -4.61 -14.61
C ILE A 120 6.12 -4.41 -15.73
N SER A 121 6.45 -5.47 -16.45
CA SER A 121 7.24 -5.37 -17.69
C SER A 121 6.52 -4.41 -18.62
N LYS A 122 7.21 -3.39 -19.15
CA LYS A 122 6.65 -2.57 -20.22
C LYS A 122 6.19 -3.52 -21.33
N ILE A 123 4.89 -3.51 -21.62
CA ILE A 123 4.41 -4.11 -22.87
C ILE A 123 5.13 -3.29 -23.95
N SER A 124 5.98 -3.93 -24.74
CA SER A 124 6.53 -3.31 -25.94
C SER A 124 5.33 -2.91 -26.80
N THR A 125 5.01 -1.63 -26.79
CA THR A 125 4.07 -1.01 -27.73
C THR A 125 4.66 -1.01 -29.13
#